data_AF-A0A532EJB7-F1
#
_entry.id   AF-A0A532EJB7-F1
#
_cell.length_a   1.000
_cell.length_b   1.000
_cell.length_c   1.000
_cell.angle_alpha   90.00
_cell.angle_beta   90.00
_cell.angle_gamma   90.00
#
_symmetry.space_group_name_H-M   'P 1'
#
loop_
_entity.id
_entity.type
_entity.pdbx_description
1 polymer ?
#
loop_
_entity_poly.entity_id
_entity_poly.type
_entity_poly.pdbx_seq_one_letter_code
_entity_poly.pdbx_strand_id
1 'polypeptide(L)'
;MLARLFVIFGGLLVLVLCAALVVPYFVDWTGYRADFEREASAVLGRKVIVRGDATARLLPFPSVTFSNVAVAGGSNGQPAMTVETFSMDAELAPFLRGEVLIFDMRLVRPKAIIDIAADGTVDWTIRPSSPFDPGQISIEKLT
;
A
#
# COMPACT_ATOMS: atom_id res chain seq x y z
N MET A 1 -34.56 31.19 16.77
CA MET A 1 -34.29 29.74 16.69
C MET A 1 -33.13 29.41 15.74
N LEU A 2 -33.05 30.03 14.56
CA LEU A 2 -31.98 29.81 13.57
C LEU A 2 -30.55 30.00 14.12
N ALA A 3 -30.29 31.06 14.88
CA ALA A 3 -28.95 31.33 15.43
C ALA A 3 -28.44 30.22 16.38
N ARG A 4 -29.32 29.63 17.20
CA ARG A 4 -28.96 28.50 18.08
C ARG A 4 -28.64 27.25 17.25
N LEU A 5 -29.36 27.04 16.15
CA LEU A 5 -29.11 25.94 15.23
C LEU A 5 -27.73 26.07 14.56
N PHE A 6 -27.38 27.27 14.07
CA PHE A 6 -26.07 27.55 13.49
C PHE A 6 -24.91 27.34 14.47
N VAL A 7 -25.07 27.77 15.73
CA VAL A 7 -24.05 27.56 16.77
C VAL A 7 -23.88 26.07 17.08
N ILE A 8 -24.97 25.30 17.11
CA ILE A 8 -24.90 23.84 17.34
C ILE A 8 -24.21 23.14 16.17
N PHE A 9 -24.61 23.41 14.92
CA PHE A 9 -23.98 22.78 13.75
C PHE A 9 -22.52 23.22 13.58
N GLY A 10 -22.22 24.50 13.77
CA GLY A 10 -20.86 25.02 13.73
C GLY A 10 -19.99 24.41 14.82
N GLY A 11 -20.50 24.33 16.05
CA GLY A 11 -19.82 23.69 17.17
C GLY A 11 -19.58 22.20 16.93
N LEU A 12 -20.57 21.48 16.41
CA LEU A 12 -20.46 20.07 16.05
C LEU A 12 -19.40 19.86 14.96
N LEU A 13 -19.42 20.68 13.90
CA LEU A 13 -18.45 20.62 12.81
C LEU A 13 -17.03 20.84 13.34
N VAL A 14 -16.82 21.87 14.17
CA VAL A 14 -15.52 22.14 14.79
C VAL A 14 -15.08 20.96 15.66
N LEU A 15 -15.99 20.39 16.47
CA LEU A 15 -15.69 19.24 17.32
C LEU A 15 -15.27 18.02 16.48
N VAL A 16 -15.99 17.73 15.38
CA VAL A 16 -15.64 16.65 14.44
C VAL A 16 -14.28 16.90 13.79
N LEU A 17 -14.00 18.13 13.34
CA LEU A 17 -12.70 18.48 12.74
C LEU A 17 -11.55 18.36 13.74
N CYS A 18 -11.75 18.80 14.99
CA CYS A 18 -10.78 18.64 16.07
C CYS A 18 -10.54 17.15 16.37
N ALA A 19 -11.60 16.35 16.48
CA ALA A 19 -11.46 14.91 16.68
C ALA A 19 -10.69 14.27 15.53
N ALA A 20 -11.00 14.60 14.28
CA ALA A 20 -10.31 14.06 13.12
C ALA A 20 -8.82 14.48 13.04
N LEU A 21 -8.44 15.62 13.63
CA LEU A 21 -7.04 16.03 13.75
C LEU A 21 -6.31 15.30 14.88
N VAL A 22 -6.97 15.06 16.01
CA VAL A 22 -6.36 14.50 17.22
C VAL A 22 -6.32 12.97 17.18
N VAL A 23 -7.41 12.31 16.77
CA VAL A 23 -7.56 10.84 16.76
C VAL A 23 -6.43 10.10 16.03
N PRO A 24 -5.91 10.54 14.87
CA PRO A 24 -4.82 9.83 14.18
C PRO A 24 -3.55 9.63 15.01
N TYR A 25 -3.30 10.49 15.99
CA TYR A 25 -2.16 10.36 16.90
C TYR A 25 -2.39 9.31 18.00
N PHE A 26 -3.64 8.92 18.25
CA PHE A 26 -4.02 7.93 19.28
C PHE A 26 -4.38 6.56 18.69
N VAL A 27 -4.44 6.42 17.37
CA VAL A 27 -4.70 5.14 16.69
C VAL A 27 -3.39 4.39 16.49
N ASP A 28 -3.36 3.12 16.90
CA ASP A 28 -2.22 2.24 16.66
C ASP A 28 -2.22 1.75 15.20
N TRP A 29 -1.33 2.31 14.39
CA TRP A 29 -1.19 1.98 12.97
C TRP A 29 -0.56 0.60 12.72
N THR A 30 -0.10 -0.10 13.77
CA THR A 30 0.51 -1.44 13.64
C THR A 30 -0.49 -2.48 13.13
N GLY A 31 -1.78 -2.36 13.46
CA GLY A 31 -2.82 -3.24 12.93
C GLY A 31 -2.93 -3.16 11.39
N TYR A 32 -2.91 -1.94 10.86
CA TYR A 32 -2.94 -1.70 9.41
C TYR A 32 -1.69 -2.25 8.70
N ARG A 33 -0.53 -2.21 9.36
CA ARG A 33 0.69 -2.83 8.84
C ARG A 33 0.50 -4.33 8.62
N ALA A 34 -0.04 -5.03 9.62
CA ALA A 34 -0.24 -6.48 9.53
C ALA A 34 -1.27 -6.85 8.45
N ASP A 35 -2.34 -6.08 8.32
CA ASP A 35 -3.36 -6.29 7.29
C ASP A 35 -2.81 -6.04 5.89
N PHE A 36 -2.01 -4.97 5.70
CA PHE A 36 -1.32 -4.70 4.45
C PHE A 36 -0.32 -5.80 4.09
N GLU A 37 0.53 -6.22 5.03
CA GLU A 37 1.48 -7.31 4.80
C GLU A 37 0.77 -8.59 4.35
N ARG A 38 -0.36 -8.93 4.97
CA ARG A 38 -1.17 -10.10 4.61
C ARG A 38 -1.75 -9.98 3.21
N GLU A 39 -2.43 -8.88 2.91
CA GLU A 39 -3.09 -8.68 1.62
C GLU A 39 -2.08 -8.57 0.47
N ALA A 40 -1.02 -7.77 0.67
CA ALA A 40 0.04 -7.64 -0.30
C ALA A 40 0.77 -8.97 -0.53
N SER A 41 0.94 -9.80 0.52
CA SER A 41 1.53 -11.13 0.37
C SER A 41 0.65 -12.07 -0.46
N ALA A 42 -0.68 -12.01 -0.27
CA ALA A 42 -1.63 -12.79 -1.03
C ALA A 42 -1.63 -12.37 -2.51
N VAL A 43 -1.64 -11.07 -2.78
CA VAL A 43 -1.64 -10.51 -4.14
C VAL A 43 -0.31 -10.78 -4.87
N LEU A 44 0.83 -10.67 -4.19
CA LEU A 44 2.15 -10.86 -4.80
C LEU A 44 2.60 -12.33 -4.84
N GLY A 45 1.91 -13.23 -4.13
CA GLY A 45 2.29 -14.63 -3.99
C GLY A 45 3.62 -14.83 -3.25
N ARG A 46 4.14 -13.79 -2.57
CA ARG A 46 5.39 -13.79 -1.81
C ARG A 46 5.21 -13.00 -0.52
N LYS A 47 5.93 -13.40 0.53
CA LYS A 47 5.86 -12.69 1.81
C LYS A 47 6.32 -11.24 1.67
N VAL A 48 5.43 -10.31 1.98
CA VAL A 48 5.69 -8.87 2.07
C VAL A 48 5.86 -8.51 3.54
N ILE A 49 6.88 -7.71 3.85
CA ILE A 49 7.18 -7.26 5.20
C ILE A 49 7.44 -5.76 5.16
N VAL A 50 6.82 -5.01 6.05
CA VAL A 50 7.10 -3.59 6.26
C VAL A 50 8.09 -3.47 7.41
N ARG A 51 9.31 -3.05 7.11
CA ARG A 51 10.39 -2.93 8.12
C ARG A 51 10.43 -1.55 8.79
N GLY A 52 9.81 -0.55 8.17
CA GLY A 52 9.71 0.80 8.71
C GLY A 52 8.36 1.10 9.33
N ASP A 53 8.04 2.39 9.37
CA ASP A 53 6.81 2.92 9.92
C ASP A 53 5.63 2.80 8.95
N ALA A 54 4.45 2.58 9.53
CA ALA A 54 3.16 2.71 8.86
C ALA A 54 2.51 4.00 9.37
N THR A 55 2.09 4.86 8.45
CA THR A 55 1.38 6.10 8.77
C THR A 55 0.12 6.17 7.93
N ALA A 56 -0.99 6.60 8.50
CA ALA A 56 -2.14 7.00 7.72
C ALA A 56 -2.55 8.43 8.01
N ARG A 57 -3.16 9.04 7.00
CA ARG A 57 -3.73 10.38 7.05
C ARG A 57 -5.16 10.26 6.59
N LEU A 58 -6.11 10.81 7.34
CA LEU A 58 -7.53 10.74 6.95
C LEU A 58 -8.00 11.98 6.21
N LEU A 59 -7.46 13.16 6.55
CA LEU A 59 -7.91 14.44 6.02
C LEU A 59 -6.80 15.19 5.26
N PRO A 60 -7.18 15.96 4.20
CA PRO A 60 -8.49 15.99 3.54
C PRO A 60 -8.74 14.78 2.62
N PHE A 61 -7.68 14.07 2.23
CA PHE A 61 -7.74 12.87 1.42
C PHE A 61 -7.15 11.70 2.23
N PRO A 62 -7.89 10.60 2.40
CA PRO A 62 -7.38 9.40 3.04
C PRO A 62 -6.16 8.85 2.31
N SER A 63 -5.06 8.62 3.03
CA SER A 63 -3.88 7.96 2.50
C SER A 63 -3.20 7.07 3.52
N VAL A 64 -2.54 6.03 3.03
CA VAL A 64 -1.70 5.12 3.84
C VAL A 64 -0.31 5.09 3.23
N THR A 65 0.70 5.23 4.06
CA THR A 65 2.11 5.23 3.67
C THR A 65 2.90 4.23 4.52
N PHE A 66 3.70 3.42 3.85
CA PHE A 66 4.59 2.44 4.46
C PHE A 66 6.03 2.72 4.04
N SER A 67 6.94 2.73 5.00
CA SER A 67 8.37 2.90 4.73
C SER A 67 9.11 1.57 4.80
N ASN A 68 10.14 1.42 3.97
CA ASN A 68 11.02 0.25 3.91
C ASN A 68 10.23 -1.07 3.75
N VAL A 69 9.51 -1.19 2.64
CA VAL A 69 8.76 -2.39 2.27
C VAL A 69 9.70 -3.35 1.57
N ALA A 70 9.70 -4.61 2.00
CA ALA A 70 10.51 -5.67 1.42
C ALA A 70 9.62 -6.85 1.00
N VAL A 71 9.81 -7.33 -0.23
CA VAL A 71 9.21 -8.56 -0.73
C VAL A 71 10.25 -9.66 -0.68
N ALA A 72 9.92 -10.76 0.00
CA ALA A 72 10.81 -11.90 0.18
C ALA A 72 10.97 -12.71 -1.12
N GLY A 73 11.96 -13.61 -1.13
CA GLY A 73 12.14 -14.59 -2.19
C GLY A 73 13.16 -14.21 -3.26
N GLY A 74 14.14 -13.37 -2.94
CA GLY A 74 15.32 -13.21 -3.79
C GLY A 74 16.36 -14.28 -3.47
N SER A 75 17.34 -14.45 -4.35
CA SER A 75 18.47 -15.36 -4.14
C SER A 75 19.26 -15.05 -2.86
N ASN A 76 19.85 -16.08 -2.26
CA ASN A 76 20.72 -15.99 -1.08
C ASN A 76 20.08 -15.28 0.14
N GLY A 77 18.75 -15.37 0.30
CA GLY A 77 18.02 -14.77 1.41
C GLY A 77 17.84 -13.25 1.30
N GLN A 78 18.19 -12.65 0.17
CA GLN A 78 17.93 -11.24 -0.10
C GLN A 78 16.45 -11.02 -0.46
N PRO A 79 15.90 -9.83 -0.19
CA PRO A 79 14.58 -9.47 -0.69
C PRO A 79 14.59 -9.41 -2.22
N ALA A 80 13.57 -9.98 -2.85
CA ALA A 80 13.37 -9.91 -4.30
C ALA A 80 13.04 -8.47 -4.75
N MET A 81 12.39 -7.69 -3.88
CA MET A 81 12.13 -6.27 -4.13
C MET A 81 12.20 -5.51 -2.82
N THR A 82 12.74 -4.30 -2.87
CA THR A 82 12.68 -3.32 -1.79
C THR A 82 12.12 -2.02 -2.31
N VAL A 83 11.29 -1.36 -1.51
CA VAL A 83 10.69 -0.06 -1.80
C VAL A 83 10.93 0.82 -0.59
N GLU A 84 11.51 1.99 -0.81
CA GLU A 84 11.79 2.91 0.29
C GLU A 84 10.50 3.48 0.88
N THR A 85 9.56 3.86 0.02
CA THR A 85 8.24 4.34 0.45
C THR A 85 7.18 3.85 -0.52
N PHE A 86 6.15 3.19 0.02
CA PHE A 86 4.95 2.83 -0.70
C PHE A 86 3.79 3.66 -0.13
N SER A 87 3.03 4.33 -0.99
CA SER A 87 1.84 5.06 -0.57
C SER A 87 0.66 4.76 -1.49
N MET A 88 -0.54 4.72 -0.89
CA MET A 88 -1.80 4.66 -1.61
C MET A 88 -2.72 5.76 -1.11
N ASP A 89 -3.35 6.46 -2.05
CA ASP A 89 -4.31 7.53 -1.75
C ASP A 89 -5.70 7.09 -2.22
N ALA A 90 -6.69 7.25 -1.34
CA ALA A 90 -8.08 6.88 -1.58
C ALA A 90 -9.00 8.11 -1.58
N GLU A 91 -10.09 8.03 -2.33
CA GLU A 91 -11.08 9.10 -2.34
C GLU A 91 -11.91 9.12 -1.04
N LEU A 92 -12.09 10.32 -0.45
CA LEU A 92 -12.80 10.44 0.83
C LEU A 92 -14.31 10.12 0.71
N ALA A 93 -14.99 10.65 -0.30
CA ALA A 93 -16.43 10.51 -0.44
C ALA A 93 -16.91 9.04 -0.55
N PRO A 94 -16.32 8.18 -1.41
CA PRO A 94 -16.63 6.75 -1.41
C PRO A 94 -16.15 6.06 -0.13
N PHE A 95 -15.00 6.44 0.44
CA PHE A 95 -14.50 5.84 1.68
C PHE A 95 -15.49 6.00 2.85
N LEU A 96 -16.13 7.17 2.96
CA LEU A 96 -17.19 7.43 3.95
C LEU A 96 -18.47 6.59 3.71
N ARG A 97 -18.67 6.08 2.49
CA ARG A 97 -19.75 5.14 2.13
C ARG A 97 -19.34 3.67 2.29
N GLY A 98 -18.10 3.39 2.70
CA GLY A 98 -17.53 2.04 2.79
C GLY A 98 -16.94 1.51 1.48
N GLU A 99 -16.86 2.34 0.44
CA GLU A 99 -16.25 2.00 -0.85
C GLU A 99 -14.79 2.46 -0.85
N VAL A 100 -13.84 1.55 -1.05
CA VAL A 100 -12.42 1.92 -1.15
C VAL A 100 -12.08 2.14 -2.62
N LEU A 101 -11.96 3.40 -3.04
CA LEU A 101 -11.51 3.76 -4.38
C LEU A 101 -10.11 4.38 -4.30
N ILE A 102 -9.10 3.62 -4.73
CA ILE A 102 -7.70 4.04 -4.79
C ILE A 102 -7.50 4.86 -6.07
N PHE A 103 -7.07 6.12 -5.95
CA PHE A 103 -6.88 6.99 -7.12
C PHE A 103 -5.40 7.26 -7.43
N ASP A 104 -4.50 7.19 -6.44
CA ASP A 104 -3.05 7.24 -6.66
C ASP A 104 -2.35 6.10 -5.91
N MET A 105 -1.36 5.50 -6.56
CA MET A 105 -0.47 4.50 -5.99
C MET A 105 0.96 4.84 -6.37
N ARG A 106 1.84 4.94 -5.37
CA ARG A 106 3.20 5.43 -5.57
C ARG A 106 4.23 4.55 -4.89
N LEU A 107 5.26 4.19 -5.64
CA LEU A 107 6.45 3.50 -5.15
C LEU A 107 7.64 4.43 -5.33
N VAL A 108 8.32 4.77 -4.23
CA VAL A 108 9.50 5.62 -4.23
C VAL A 108 10.74 4.74 -4.14
N ARG A 109 11.65 4.93 -5.09
CA ARG A 109 12.91 4.17 -5.25
C ARG A 109 12.73 2.64 -5.17
N PRO A 110 11.83 2.04 -5.98
CA PRO A 110 11.72 0.59 -6.03
C PRO A 110 13.00 -0.02 -6.61
N LYS A 111 13.54 -1.04 -5.94
CA LYS A 111 14.66 -1.86 -6.42
C LYS A 111 14.20 -3.31 -6.46
N ALA A 112 14.20 -3.92 -7.63
CA ALA A 112 13.87 -5.32 -7.82
C ALA A 112 15.09 -6.08 -8.34
N ILE A 113 15.25 -7.32 -7.87
CA ILE A 113 16.24 -8.28 -8.34
C ILE A 113 15.46 -9.35 -9.10
N ILE A 114 15.89 -9.63 -10.32
CA ILE A 114 15.29 -10.64 -11.18
C ILE A 114 16.37 -11.69 -11.41
N ASP A 115 16.10 -12.91 -10.96
CA ASP A 115 16.99 -14.04 -11.18
C ASP A 115 16.55 -14.78 -12.44
N ILE A 116 17.51 -15.04 -13.34
CA ILE A 116 17.29 -15.80 -14.58
C ILE A 116 18.03 -17.12 -14.44
N ALA A 117 17.28 -18.22 -14.44
CA ALA A 117 17.83 -19.56 -14.37
C ALA A 117 18.49 -19.97 -15.69
N ALA A 118 19.37 -20.98 -15.63
CA ALA A 118 20.12 -21.47 -16.79
C ALA A 118 19.23 -22.06 -17.90
N ASP A 119 17.99 -22.43 -17.57
CA ASP A 119 16.96 -22.90 -18.51
C ASP A 119 16.11 -21.76 -19.11
N GLY A 120 16.44 -20.50 -18.78
CA GLY A 120 15.70 -19.32 -19.23
C GLY A 120 14.50 -18.96 -18.34
N THR A 121 14.23 -19.71 -17.26
CA THR A 121 13.14 -19.38 -16.34
C THR A 121 13.44 -18.08 -15.59
N VAL A 122 12.52 -17.12 -15.65
CA VAL A 122 12.62 -15.83 -14.97
C VAL A 122 11.86 -15.89 -13.65
N ASP A 123 12.56 -15.79 -12.51
CA ASP A 123 11.90 -15.67 -11.20
C ASP A 123 11.57 -14.19 -10.93
N TRP A 124 10.37 -13.77 -11.33
CA TRP A 124 9.91 -12.40 -11.12
C TRP A 124 9.30 -12.21 -9.72
N THR A 125 9.51 -11.04 -9.10
CA THR A 125 9.08 -10.76 -7.72
C THR A 125 7.55 -10.72 -7.56
N ILE A 126 6.86 -10.22 -8.56
CA ILE A 126 5.41 -10.21 -8.64
C ILE A 126 5.04 -11.57 -9.24
N ARG A 127 4.42 -12.45 -8.44
CA ARG A 127 3.64 -13.57 -8.97
C ARG A 127 2.17 -13.16 -8.83
N PRO A 128 1.65 -12.21 -9.64
CA PRO A 128 0.21 -12.19 -9.77
C PRO A 128 -0.17 -13.58 -10.28
N SER A 129 -1.43 -13.95 -10.10
CA SER A 129 -2.12 -14.83 -11.06
C SER A 129 -2.13 -14.17 -12.46
N SER A 130 -0.95 -13.82 -12.96
CA SER A 130 -0.73 -13.07 -14.17
C SER A 130 -0.96 -14.05 -15.30
N PRO A 131 -1.84 -13.72 -16.26
CA PRO A 131 -2.17 -14.58 -17.38
C PRO A 131 -1.03 -14.68 -18.42
N PHE A 132 0.22 -14.41 -18.03
CA PHE A 132 1.37 -14.56 -18.90
C PHE A 132 1.94 -15.96 -18.70
N ASP A 133 1.63 -16.84 -19.65
CA ASP A 133 2.29 -18.14 -19.77
C ASP A 133 3.77 -17.91 -20.13
N PRO A 134 4.72 -18.25 -19.25
CA PRO A 134 6.16 -18.12 -19.54
C PRO A 134 6.57 -18.88 -20.81
N GLY A 135 5.82 -19.90 -21.23
CA GLY A 135 6.04 -20.64 -22.47
C GLY A 135 5.76 -19.85 -23.75
N GLN A 136 5.10 -18.68 -23.67
CA GLN A 136 4.91 -17.79 -24.83
C GLN A 136 6.07 -16.80 -25.05
N ILE A 137 7.06 -16.77 -24.15
CA ILE A 137 8.18 -15.84 -24.25
C ILE A 137 9.36 -16.56 -24.93
N SER A 138 9.42 -16.49 -26.26
CA SER A 138 10.59 -16.94 -27.02
C SER A 138 11.62 -15.80 -27.09
N ILE A 139 12.77 -15.97 -26.44
CA ILE A 139 13.92 -15.07 -26.62
C ILE A 139 14.73 -15.60 -27.81
N GLU A 140 14.50 -14.99 -28.98
CA GLU A 140 15.18 -15.36 -30.23
C GLU A 140 16.71 -15.21 -30.18
N LYS A 141 17.24 -14.42 -29.24
CA LYS A 141 18.68 -14.22 -29.12
C LYS A 141 19.09 -13.85 -27.70
N LEU A 142 19.76 -14.79 -27.02
CA LEU A 142 20.58 -14.51 -25.84
C LEU A 142 22.02 -14.31 -26.34
N THR A 143 22.60 -13.14 -26.10
CA THR A 143 24.02 -12.83 -26.37
C THR A 143 24.74 -12.59 -25.06
#